data_AF-A0A942LF47-F1
#
_entry.id   AF-A0A942LF47-F1
#
_cell.length_a   1.000
_cell.length_b   1.000
_cell.length_c   1.000
_cell.angle_alpha   90.00
_cell.angle_beta   90.00
_cell.angle_gamma   90.00
#
_symmetry.space_group_name_H-M   'P 1'
#
loop_
_entity.id
_entity.type
_entity.pdbx_description
1 polymer ?
#
loop_
_entity_poly.entity_id
_entity_poly.type
_entity_poly.pdbx_seq_one_letter_code
_entity_poly.pdbx_strand_id
1 'polypeptide(L)'
;MTMKPQHTRRLLLGGLALALLAALAYVSLRTGPLAPVQVQTTPVGKGRVSPEIFGIGQVEAQRSWMVGPTVAGRVRAVQVDVGETVRPGQPLAE
;
A
#
# COMPACT_ATOMS: atom_id res chain seq x y z
N MET A 1 -37.47 -32.11 -60.94
CA MET A 1 -36.57 -33.20 -60.49
C MET A 1 -37.04 -33.63 -59.10
N THR A 2 -38.02 -34.54 -59.03
CA THR A 2 -38.69 -34.96 -57.80
C THR A 2 -37.76 -35.86 -56.99
N MET A 3 -37.01 -35.27 -56.06
CA MET A 3 -36.17 -36.02 -55.12
C MET A 3 -37.07 -36.94 -54.29
N LYS A 4 -36.77 -38.24 -54.25
CA LYS A 4 -37.50 -39.19 -53.40
C LYS A 4 -37.51 -38.67 -51.96
N PRO A 5 -38.61 -38.77 -51.20
CA PRO A 5 -38.76 -38.19 -49.85
C PRO A 5 -37.66 -38.63 -48.87
N GLN A 6 -37.03 -39.76 -49.14
CA GLN A 6 -35.90 -40.31 -48.42
C GLN A 6 -34.60 -39.48 -48.57
N HIS A 7 -34.33 -38.93 -49.76
CA HIS A 7 -33.14 -38.11 -50.01
C HIS A 7 -33.28 -36.70 -49.41
N THR A 8 -34.48 -36.10 -49.49
CA THR A 8 -34.77 -34.80 -48.86
C THR A 8 -34.60 -34.88 -47.34
N ARG A 9 -35.11 -35.94 -46.70
CA ARG A 9 -34.94 -36.14 -45.26
C ARG A 9 -33.46 -36.32 -44.86
N ARG A 10 -32.67 -37.03 -45.67
CA ARG A 10 -31.21 -37.18 -45.44
C ARG A 10 -30.46 -35.86 -45.57
N LEU A 11 -30.79 -35.03 -46.55
CA LEU A 11 -30.19 -33.71 -46.73
C LEU A 11 -30.54 -32.77 -45.56
N LEU A 12 -31.80 -32.77 -45.12
CA LEU A 12 -32.23 -31.99 -43.96
C LEU A 12 -31.52 -32.43 -42.67
N LEU A 13 -31.43 -33.75 -42.43
CA LEU A 13 -30.70 -34.29 -41.29
C LEU A 13 -29.20 -34.00 -41.36
N GLY A 14 -28.60 -34.07 -42.55
CA GLY A 14 -27.20 -33.70 -42.77
C GLY A 14 -26.94 -32.21 -42.51
N GLY A 15 -27.82 -31.34 -43.01
CA GLY A 15 -27.76 -29.90 -42.74
C GLY A 15 -27.92 -29.58 -41.26
N LEU A 16 -28.85 -30.25 -40.57
CA LEU A 16 -29.04 -30.10 -39.13
C LEU A 16 -27.81 -30.56 -38.34
N ALA A 17 -27.23 -31.70 -38.69
CA ALA A 17 -26.01 -32.20 -38.04
C ALA A 17 -24.83 -31.24 -38.23
N LEU A 18 -24.66 -30.69 -39.43
CA LEU A 18 -23.62 -29.71 -39.71
C LEU A 18 -23.82 -28.42 -38.88
N ALA A 19 -25.06 -27.94 -38.79
CA ALA A 19 -25.40 -26.77 -37.98
C ALA A 19 -25.11 -27.00 -36.49
N LEU A 20 -25.42 -28.20 -35.97
CA LEU A 20 -25.12 -28.56 -34.57
C LEU A 20 -23.60 -28.62 -34.31
N LEU A 21 -22.82 -29.18 -35.23
CA LEU A 21 -21.36 -29.20 -35.12
C LEU A 21 -20.76 -27.79 -35.14
N ALA A 22 -21.26 -26.92 -36.01
CA ALA A 22 -20.82 -25.53 -36.08
C ALA A 22 -21.14 -24.76 -34.78
N ALA A 23 -22.35 -24.96 -34.24
CA ALA A 23 -22.75 -24.36 -32.96
C ALA A 23 -21.89 -24.85 -31.80
N LEU A 24 -21.58 -26.15 -31.75
CA LEU A 24 -20.72 -26.73 -30.71
C LEU A 24 -19.30 -26.17 -30.78
N ALA A 25 -18.72 -26.09 -31.97
CA ALA A 25 -17.41 -25.48 -32.16
C ALA A 25 -17.39 -24.01 -31.72
N TYR A 26 -18.42 -23.24 -32.08
CA TYR A 26 -18.56 -21.83 -31.69
C TYR A 26 -18.62 -21.65 -30.17
N VAL A 27 -19.43 -22.44 -29.47
CA VAL A 27 -19.54 -22.39 -28.01
C VAL A 27 -18.22 -22.79 -27.35
N SER A 28 -17.59 -23.89 -27.78
CA SER A 28 -16.32 -24.36 -27.20
C SER A 28 -15.22 -23.30 -27.28
N LEU A 29 -15.13 -22.58 -28.40
CA LEU A 29 -14.09 -21.57 -28.64
C LEU A 29 -14.32 -20.23 -27.92
N ARG A 30 -15.58 -19.86 -27.65
CA ARG A 30 -15.91 -18.54 -27.05
C ARG A 30 -16.33 -18.58 -25.59
N THR A 31 -16.95 -19.67 -25.15
CA THR A 31 -17.55 -19.77 -23.81
C THR A 31 -17.26 -21.11 -23.12
N GLY A 32 -16.73 -22.07 -23.86
CA GLY A 32 -16.36 -23.39 -23.35
C GLY A 32 -14.91 -23.44 -22.81
N PRO A 33 -14.37 -24.65 -22.61
CA PRO A 33 -13.08 -24.85 -21.94
C PRO A 33 -11.87 -24.30 -22.72
N LEU A 34 -12.07 -23.93 -23.99
CA LEU A 34 -11.05 -23.31 -24.85
C LEU A 34 -11.22 -21.78 -24.94
N ALA A 35 -12.20 -21.20 -24.23
CA ALA A 35 -12.41 -19.77 -24.20
C ALA A 35 -11.19 -19.05 -23.59
N PRO A 36 -10.76 -17.91 -24.15
CA PRO A 36 -9.68 -17.14 -23.58
C PRO A 36 -9.97 -16.75 -22.12
N VAL A 37 -9.01 -17.01 -21.24
CA VAL A 37 -9.12 -16.67 -19.81
C VAL A 37 -9.07 -15.15 -19.67
N GLN A 38 -10.09 -14.57 -19.04
CA GLN A 38 -10.13 -13.14 -18.73
C GLN A 38 -9.14 -12.83 -17.61
N VAL A 39 -8.19 -11.94 -17.87
CA VAL A 39 -7.20 -11.48 -16.89
C VAL A 39 -7.24 -9.97 -16.78
N GLN A 40 -7.12 -9.46 -15.56
CA GLN A 40 -6.95 -8.04 -15.31
C GLN A 40 -5.46 -7.72 -15.26
N THR A 41 -5.04 -6.73 -16.05
CA THR A 41 -3.65 -6.27 -16.07
C THR A 41 -3.59 -4.79 -15.74
N THR A 42 -2.51 -4.39 -15.10
CA THR A 42 -2.21 -3.00 -14.77
C THR A 42 -0.81 -2.68 -15.31
N PRO A 43 -0.62 -1.54 -16.00
CA PRO A 43 0.71 -1.16 -16.50
C PRO A 43 1.69 -0.92 -15.34
N VAL A 44 2.90 -1.45 -15.45
CA VAL A 44 3.94 -1.32 -14.43
C VAL A 44 4.71 -0.01 -14.61
N GLY A 45 4.74 0.83 -13.57
CA GLY A 45 5.53 2.05 -13.50
C GLY A 45 6.82 1.88 -12.69
N LYS A 46 7.87 2.65 -13.03
CA LYS A 46 9.09 2.73 -12.21
C LYS A 46 8.96 3.88 -11.20
N GLY A 47 9.21 3.59 -9.93
CA GLY A 47 9.21 4.56 -8.84
C GLY A 47 10.23 4.18 -7.78
N ARG A 48 10.54 5.10 -6.87
CA ARG A 48 11.41 4.84 -5.73
C ARG A 48 10.57 4.57 -4.50
N VAL A 49 10.83 3.46 -3.83
CA VAL A 49 10.26 3.15 -2.51
C VAL A 49 11.38 3.28 -1.51
N SER A 50 11.24 4.22 -0.57
CA SER A 50 12.19 4.41 0.53
C SER A 50 11.57 3.91 1.83
N PRO A 51 12.29 3.13 2.64
CA PRO A 51 11.83 2.78 3.97
C PRO A 51 11.80 4.03 4.86
N GLU A 52 10.74 4.18 5.63
CA GLU A 52 10.61 5.21 6.65
C GLU A 52 10.37 4.52 8.00
N ILE A 53 11.02 5.04 9.05
CA ILE A 53 10.84 4.58 10.42
C ILE A 53 10.31 5.75 11.22
N PHE A 54 9.19 5.54 11.88
CA PHE A 54 8.60 6.51 12.79
C PHE A 54 9.06 6.24 14.21
N GLY A 55 9.54 7.28 14.90
CA GLY A 55 9.98 7.20 16.28
C GLY A 55 9.59 8.46 17.04
N ILE A 56 9.37 8.30 18.34
CA ILE A 56 9.20 9.41 19.28
C ILE A 56 10.47 9.54 20.12
N GLY A 57 10.90 10.77 20.38
CA GLY A 57 12.06 11.06 21.22
C GLY A 57 11.87 12.39 21.95
N GLN A 58 12.49 12.51 23.12
CA GLN A 58 12.56 13.78 23.85
C GLN A 58 13.97 14.37 23.71
N VAL A 59 14.05 15.70 23.76
CA VAL A 59 15.34 16.41 23.76
C VAL A 59 15.72 16.68 25.21
N GLU A 60 16.85 16.11 25.63
CA GLU A 60 17.43 16.35 26.96
C GLU A 60 18.77 17.07 26.86
N ALA A 61 19.13 17.80 27.91
CA ALA A 61 20.44 18.45 27.98
C ALA A 61 21.54 17.38 28.06
N GLN A 62 22.63 17.56 27.31
CA GLN A 62 23.79 16.67 27.38
C GLN A 62 24.37 16.57 28.81
N ARG A 63 24.26 17.67 29.58
CA ARG A 63 24.63 17.74 31.00
C ARG A 63 23.62 18.61 31.74
N SER A 64 23.05 18.07 32.80
CA SER A 64 22.24 18.81 33.76
C SER A 64 22.93 18.78 35.13
N TRP A 65 22.91 19.92 35.81
CA TRP A 65 23.49 20.06 37.14
C TRP A 65 22.42 20.63 38.07
N MET A 66 22.19 19.96 39.19
CA MET A 66 21.39 20.54 40.28
C MET A 66 22.32 21.41 41.13
N VAL A 67 22.09 22.71 41.13
CA VAL A 67 22.85 23.65 41.95
C VAL A 67 22.04 23.98 43.20
N GLY A 68 22.66 23.76 44.36
CA GLY A 68 22.10 24.09 45.67
C GLY A 68 23.06 24.94 46.49
N PRO A 69 22.59 25.52 47.61
CA PRO A 69 23.44 26.33 48.48
C PRO A 69 24.51 25.47 49.16
N THR A 70 25.72 26.01 49.29
CA THR A 70 26.85 25.35 49.97
C THR A 70 26.83 25.50 51.48
N VAL A 71 26.00 26.43 52.00
CA VAL A 71 25.84 26.74 53.42
C VAL A 71 24.36 26.86 53.78
N ALA A 72 24.02 26.62 55.04
CA ALA A 72 22.67 26.79 55.53
C ALA A 72 22.31 28.30 55.65
N GLY A 73 21.15 28.69 55.15
CA GLY A 73 20.68 30.08 55.19
C GLY A 73 19.33 30.25 54.48
N ARG A 74 18.75 31.45 54.58
CA ARG A 74 17.56 31.84 53.80
C ARG A 74 18.04 32.57 52.53
N VAL A 75 17.57 32.13 51.36
CA VAL A 75 17.79 32.85 50.10
C VAL A 75 17.10 34.20 50.18
N ARG A 76 17.88 35.27 50.03
CA ARG A 76 17.42 36.65 49.99
C ARG A 76 17.01 37.05 48.57
N ALA A 77 17.80 36.67 47.57
CA ALA A 77 17.55 37.02 46.18
C ALA A 77 18.11 35.98 45.20
N VAL A 78 17.44 35.82 44.06
CA VAL A 78 17.90 35.03 42.91
C VAL A 78 18.34 36.01 41.83
N GLN A 79 19.53 35.81 41.28
CA GLN A 79 20.19 36.76 40.37
C GLN A 79 20.10 36.36 38.90
N VAL A 80 19.49 35.21 38.58
CA VAL A 80 19.39 34.65 37.22
C VAL A 80 17.99 34.12 36.94
N ASP A 81 17.56 34.22 35.69
CA ASP A 81 16.26 33.73 35.23
C ASP A 81 16.39 32.51 34.30
N VAL A 82 15.27 31.78 34.14
CA VAL A 82 15.21 30.62 33.25
C VAL A 82 15.48 31.04 31.81
N GLY A 83 16.50 30.44 31.19
CA GLY A 83 16.92 30.71 29.82
C GLY A 83 18.13 31.61 29.70
N GLU A 84 18.60 32.22 30.79
CA GLU A 84 19.83 33.01 30.78
C GLU A 84 21.09 32.14 30.68
N THR A 85 22.12 32.66 30.01
CA THR A 85 23.43 32.01 29.93
C THR A 85 24.31 32.49 31.08
N VAL A 86 24.80 31.57 31.90
CA VAL A 86 25.65 31.86 33.05
C VAL A 86 27.11 31.50 32.79
N ARG A 87 28.02 32.17 33.50
CA ARG A 87 29.47 31.90 33.44
C ARG A 87 29.93 31.09 34.65
N PRO A 88 31.01 30.30 34.54
CA PRO A 88 31.60 29.63 35.69
C PRO A 88 31.95 30.63 36.81
N GLY A 89 31.54 30.32 38.04
CA GLY A 89 31.79 31.16 39.22
C GLY A 89 30.85 32.35 39.39
N GLN A 90 29.89 32.56 38.48
CA GLN A 90 28.86 33.58 38.64
C GLN A 90 27.92 33.22 39.81
N PRO A 91 27.63 34.15 40.74
CA PRO A 91 26.65 33.91 41.80
C PRO A 91 25.25 33.80 41.20
N LEU A 92 24.53 32.73 41.55
CA LEU A 92 23.16 32.49 41.08
C LEU A 92 22.11 33.03 42.06
N ALA A 93 22.43 33.03 43.36
CA ALA A 93 21.57 33.49 44.44
C ALA A 93 22.42 33.89 45.65
N GLU A 94 21.86 34.72 46.53
CA GLU A 94 22.43 35.13 47.83
C GLU A 94 21.46 34.85 48.98
#